data_AF-A0A968C3U8-F1
#
_entry.id   AF-A0A968C3U8-F1
#
_cell.length_a   1.000
_cell.length_b   1.000
_cell.length_c   1.000
_cell.angle_alpha   90.00
_cell.angle_beta   90.00
_cell.angle_gamma   90.00
#
_symmetry.space_group_name_H-M   'P 1'
#
loop_
_entity.id
_entity.type
_entity.pdbx_description
1 polymer ?
#
loop_
_entity_poly.entity_id
_entity_poly.type
_entity_poly.pdbx_seq_one_letter_code
_entity_poly.pdbx_strand_id
1 'polypeptide(L)' 'LDGRTETIDKDQNPRRESSLEKLATLKGAYKPDGAVTAGNSCPRTDGATLVLLMSKEKAKELGYKPLLTYRAAATIGVDP' A
#
# COMPACT_ATOMS: atom_id res chain seq x y z
N LEU A 1 16.55 -16.26 -0.02
CA LEU A 1 16.80 -15.84 1.37
C LEU A 1 17.89 -16.75 1.91
N ASP A 2 19.03 -16.18 2.22
CA ASP A 2 20.22 -16.85 2.79
C ASP A 2 20.13 -17.02 4.31
N GLY A 3 18.93 -16.88 4.89
CA GLY A 3 18.64 -17.12 6.31
C GLY A 3 19.09 -16.00 7.26
N ARG A 4 19.43 -14.81 6.74
CA ARG A 4 19.90 -13.70 7.57
C ARG A 4 18.75 -12.94 8.23
N THR A 5 18.99 -12.48 9.45
CA THR A 5 18.10 -11.58 10.17
C THR A 5 18.52 -10.14 9.89
N GLU A 6 17.59 -9.33 9.39
CA GLU A 6 17.80 -7.91 9.12
C GLU A 6 16.64 -7.09 9.67
N THR A 7 16.95 -5.90 10.19
CA THR A 7 15.92 -4.90 10.53
C THR A 7 15.44 -4.26 9.24
N ILE A 8 14.13 -4.33 8.99
CA ILE A 8 13.49 -3.66 7.87
C ILE A 8 12.85 -2.36 8.36
N ASP A 9 13.43 -1.22 8.00
CA ASP A 9 12.99 0.12 8.40
C ASP A 9 12.51 0.98 7.22
N LYS A 10 12.52 0.41 6.00
CA LYS A 10 12.16 1.07 4.75
C LYS A 10 11.34 0.14 3.87
N ASP A 11 10.44 0.74 3.09
CA ASP A 11 9.72 0.02 2.06
C ASP A 11 10.67 -0.51 0.99
N GLN A 12 10.54 -1.81 0.68
CA GLN A 12 11.40 -2.49 -0.29
C GLN A 12 10.90 -2.35 -1.74
N ASN A 13 9.61 -2.09 -1.92
CA ASN A 13 8.97 -2.04 -3.25
C ASN A 13 9.27 -0.79 -4.08
N PRO A 14 9.45 0.43 -3.51
CA PRO A 14 9.77 1.60 -4.30
C PRO A 14 11.09 1.46 -5.09
N ARG A 15 10.99 1.39 -6.42
CA ARG A 15 12.12 1.30 -7.35
C ARG A 15 12.49 2.68 -7.89
N ARG A 16 13.42 3.36 -7.23
CA ARG A 16 13.83 4.74 -7.53
C ARG A 16 14.47 4.90 -8.91
N GLU A 17 14.97 3.81 -9.46
CA GLU A 17 15.61 3.70 -10.78
C GLU A 17 14.62 3.44 -11.93
N SER A 18 13.30 3.42 -11.64
CA SER A 18 12.26 3.31 -12.65
C SER A 18 12.28 4.51 -13.60
N SER A 19 12.00 4.27 -14.88
CA SER A 19 11.88 5.31 -15.90
C SER A 19 10.83 4.92 -16.93
N LEU A 20 10.32 5.89 -17.69
CA LEU A 20 9.33 5.63 -18.74
C LEU A 20 9.90 4.67 -19.80
N GLU A 21 11.16 4.83 -20.16
CA GLU A 21 11.85 3.99 -21.14
C GLU A 21 11.92 2.54 -20.65
N LYS A 22 12.27 2.32 -19.38
CA LYS A 22 12.30 0.97 -18.80
C LYS A 22 10.90 0.36 -18.72
N LEU A 23 9.91 1.14 -18.28
CA LEU A 23 8.53 0.67 -18.14
C LEU A 23 7.91 0.30 -19.50
N ALA A 24 8.23 1.04 -20.56
CA ALA A 24 7.75 0.78 -21.92
C ALA A 24 8.24 -0.55 -22.50
N THR A 25 9.32 -1.12 -21.97
CA THR A 25 9.85 -2.42 -22.43
C THR A 25 9.19 -3.63 -21.76
N LEU A 26 8.34 -3.41 -20.76
CA LEU A 26 7.70 -4.50 -20.02
C LEU A 26 6.62 -5.19 -20.86
N LYS A 27 6.62 -6.52 -20.84
CA LYS A 27 5.58 -7.34 -21.47
C LYS A 27 4.26 -7.21 -20.72
N GLY A 28 3.14 -7.35 -21.43
CA GLY A 28 1.82 -7.43 -20.82
C GLY A 28 1.70 -8.62 -19.87
N ALA A 29 1.10 -8.40 -18.70
CA ALA A 29 1.03 -9.37 -17.60
C ALA A 29 -0.08 -10.43 -17.78
N TYR A 30 -1.17 -10.08 -18.48
CA TYR A 30 -2.32 -10.96 -18.70
C TYR A 30 -2.55 -11.29 -20.18
N LYS A 31 -2.20 -10.37 -21.07
CA LYS A 31 -2.25 -10.52 -22.53
C LYS A 31 -0.94 -10.00 -23.13
N PRO A 32 -0.34 -10.67 -24.12
CA PRO A 32 0.96 -10.26 -24.67
C PRO A 32 1.02 -8.80 -25.17
N ASP A 33 -0.06 -8.32 -25.76
CA ASP A 33 -0.27 -6.97 -26.30
C ASP A 33 -1.09 -6.06 -25.36
N GLY A 34 -1.33 -6.50 -24.12
CA GLY A 34 -2.12 -5.78 -23.14
C GLY A 34 -1.37 -4.61 -22.50
N ALA A 35 -2.11 -3.56 -22.13
CA ALA A 35 -1.56 -2.36 -21.49
C ALA A 35 -1.15 -2.57 -20.01
N VAL A 36 -1.65 -3.61 -19.35
CA VAL A 36 -1.32 -3.90 -17.95
C VAL A 36 -0.02 -4.68 -17.87
N THR A 37 0.97 -4.14 -17.18
CA THR A 37 2.30 -4.72 -16.99
C THR A 37 2.64 -4.83 -15.51
N ALA A 38 3.69 -5.56 -15.16
CA ALA A 38 4.16 -5.62 -13.77
C ALA A 38 4.58 -4.25 -13.22
N GLY A 39 4.96 -3.30 -14.07
CA GLY A 39 5.43 -1.98 -13.65
C GLY A 39 4.33 -0.97 -13.35
N ASN A 40 3.11 -1.20 -13.85
CA ASN A 40 1.94 -0.33 -13.59
C ASN A 40 0.88 -1.00 -12.71
N SER A 41 1.21 -2.16 -12.13
CA SER A 41 0.36 -2.91 -11.21
C SER A 41 0.91 -2.81 -9.79
N CYS A 42 0.06 -3.02 -8.78
CA CYS A 42 0.54 -3.13 -7.40
C CYS A 42 1.40 -4.40 -7.23
N PRO A 43 2.52 -4.33 -6.51
CA PRO A 43 3.30 -5.52 -6.16
C PRO A 43 2.53 -6.40 -5.17
N ARG A 44 2.88 -7.68 -5.11
CA ARG A 44 2.50 -8.55 -4.00
C ARG A 44 3.44 -8.23 -2.83
N THR A 45 2.85 -7.93 -1.67
CA THR A 45 3.60 -7.43 -0.51
C THR A 45 3.24 -8.20 0.75
N ASP A 46 4.23 -8.41 1.61
CA ASP A 46 4.03 -8.93 2.96
C ASP A 46 4.18 -7.78 3.96
N GLY A 47 3.19 -7.61 4.85
CA GLY A 47 3.18 -6.51 5.80
C GLY A 47 1.98 -6.54 6.75
N ALA A 48 2.01 -5.70 7.79
CA ALA A 48 0.94 -5.54 8.75
C ALA A 48 0.70 -4.05 9.05
N THR A 49 -0.49 -3.69 9.50
CA THR A 49 -0.85 -2.32 9.89
C THR A 49 -1.78 -2.35 11.09
N LEU A 50 -1.69 -1.33 11.95
CA LEU A 50 -2.53 -1.17 13.14
C LEU A 50 -3.04 0.27 13.23
N VAL A 51 -4.31 0.41 13.61
CA VAL A 51 -4.91 1.71 13.97
C VAL A 51 -5.62 1.55 15.32
N LEU A 52 -5.38 2.48 16.24
CA LEU A 52 -6.14 2.57 17.49
C LEU A 52 -7.31 3.55 17.29
N LEU A 53 -8.53 3.04 17.43
CA LEU A 53 -9.76 3.83 17.34
C LEU A 53 -10.39 3.98 18.72
N MET A 54 -10.90 5.18 19.00
CA MET A 54 -11.53 5.53 20.27
C MET A 54 -12.66 6.52 20.04
N SER A 55 -13.62 6.59 20.97
CA SER A 55 -14.51 7.74 21.04
C SER A 55 -13.72 9.00 21.41
N LYS A 56 -14.20 10.16 20.97
CA LYS A 56 -13.54 11.44 21.27
C LYS A 56 -13.55 11.72 22.77
N GLU A 57 -14.62 11.34 23.44
CA GLU A 57 -14.83 11.51 24.88
C GLU A 57 -13.81 10.69 25.67
N LYS A 58 -13.63 9.41 25.31
CA LYS A 58 -12.66 8.54 25.99
C LYS A 58 -11.22 8.95 25.73
N ALA A 59 -10.93 9.38 24.49
CA ALA A 59 -9.61 9.93 24.17
C ALA A 59 -9.27 11.16 25.04
N LYS A 60 -10.23 12.07 25.24
CA LYS A 60 -10.07 13.23 26.13
C LYS A 60 -9.89 12.83 27.60
N GLU A 61 -10.74 11.92 28.10
CA GLU A 61 -10.66 11.42 29.48
C GLU A 61 -9.28 10.83 29.78
N LEU A 62 -8.71 10.07 28.84
CA LEU A 62 -7.40 9.45 28.95
C LEU A 62 -6.23 10.36 28.54
N GLY A 63 -6.49 11.63 28.19
CA GLY A 63 -5.45 12.59 27.81
C GLY A 63 -4.77 12.34 26.46
N TYR A 64 -5.34 11.49 25.60
CA TYR A 64 -4.82 11.26 24.26
C TYR A 64 -5.18 12.41 23.31
N LYS A 65 -4.20 12.92 22.57
CA LYS A 65 -4.41 13.87 21.46
C LYS A 65 -4.71 13.09 20.18
N PRO A 66 -5.93 13.17 19.61
CA PRO A 66 -6.25 12.46 18.37
C PRO A 66 -5.36 12.94 17.21
N LEU A 67 -4.82 12.01 16.42
CA LEU A 67 -4.07 12.32 15.19
C LEU A 67 -5.00 12.71 14.03
N LEU A 68 -6.19 12.09 13.98
CA LEU A 68 -7.19 12.29 12.95
C LEU A 68 -8.60 12.04 13.51
N THR A 69 -9.63 12.38 12.72
CA THR A 69 -11.03 12.03 13.00
C THR A 69 -11.60 11.31 11.78
N TYR A 70 -12.07 10.08 11.97
CA TYR A 70 -12.81 9.36 10.94
C TYR A 70 -14.20 9.99 10.75
N ARG A 71 -14.46 10.57 9.58
CA ARG A 71 -15.68 11.37 9.33
C ARG A 71 -16.79 10.56 8.68
N ALA A 72 -16.46 9.84 7.62
CA ALA A 72 -17.40 9.05 6.84
C ALA A 72 -16.63 8.03 5.98
N ALA A 73 -17.33 6.97 5.58
CA ALA A 73 -16.98 6.14 4.43
C ALA A 73 -18.25 5.75 3.68
N ALA A 74 -18.08 5.42 2.41
CA ALA A 74 -19.12 4.87 1.56
C ALA A 74 -18.56 3.66 0.81
N THR A 75 -19.42 2.69 0.52
CA THR A 75 -19.09 1.50 -0.28
C THR A 75 -20.10 1.39 -1.40
N ILE A 76 -19.61 1.08 -2.61
CA ILE A 76 -20.42 0.87 -3.81
C ILE A 76 -20.01 -0.43 -4.50
N GLY A 77 -20.96 -1.09 -5.15
CA GLY A 77 -20.69 -2.23 -6.02
C GLY A 77 -20.70 -1.82 -7.50
N VAL A 78 -19.91 -2.52 -8.31
CA VAL A 78 -19.86 -2.43 -9.77
C VAL A 78 -19.79 -3.85 -10.34
N ASP A 79 -19.94 -4.00 -11.66
CA ASP A 79 -19.69 -5.28 -12.31
C ASP A 79 -18.25 -5.76 -12.01
N PRO A 80 -18.06 -7.04 -11.64
CA PRO A 80 -16.77 -7.58 -11.23
C PRO A 80 -15.76 -7.75 -12.38
#